data_AF-A0A938X0Z5-F1
#
_entry.id   AF-A0A938X0Z5-F1
#
_cell.length_a   1.000
_cell.length_b   1.000
_cell.length_c   1.000
_cell.angle_alpha   90.00
_cell.angle_beta   90.00
_cell.angle_gamma   90.00
#
_symmetry.space_group_name_H-M   'P 1'
#
loop_
_entity.id
_entity.type
_entity.pdbx_description
1 polymer ?
#
loop_
_entity_poly.entity_id
_entity_poly.type
_entity_poly.pdbx_seq_one_letter_code
_entity_poly.pdbx_strand_id
1 'polypeptide(L)'
;MGRRKRLYPANLLTELSLNEEMGTNIDYENLSADQLEGLNYVLSYLTERNQILIREYYENYKSRRQVAEQYHLTENRVRQCISRALGDLNGNRRMFAYITKGYCANVEYLTHQLAEEETIYRQRRGICGSEHLFYQDIYELSFPTRIYRALKINQIHTVRELLIRTCAGCRIRNLGDISKAQILEKLTMENLLPVHFEIEPLPASLPQLNREAEIFRKLNSCDI
;
A
#
# COMPACT_ATOMS: atom_id res chain seq x y z
N MET A 1 -31.91 -6.23 -26.61
CA MET A 1 -30.55 -6.62 -27.03
C MET A 1 -29.87 -7.30 -25.86
N GLY A 2 -29.51 -8.59 -25.99
CA GLY A 2 -28.84 -9.31 -24.90
C GLY A 2 -27.49 -8.67 -24.59
N ARG A 3 -27.21 -8.37 -23.32
CA ARG A 3 -25.89 -7.86 -22.90
C ARG A 3 -24.84 -8.91 -23.29
N ARG A 4 -23.92 -8.55 -24.19
CA ARG A 4 -22.75 -9.38 -24.54
C ARG A 4 -22.04 -9.75 -23.24
N LYS A 5 -21.72 -11.04 -23.06
CA LYS A 5 -20.96 -11.50 -21.90
C LYS A 5 -19.57 -10.85 -21.99
N ARG A 6 -19.24 -9.99 -21.02
CA ARG A 6 -17.92 -9.36 -20.92
C ARG A 6 -16.89 -10.44 -20.66
N LEU A 7 -15.76 -10.38 -21.36
CA LEU A 7 -14.64 -11.30 -21.17
C LEU A 7 -13.65 -10.72 -20.16
N TYR A 8 -12.72 -11.53 -19.68
CA TYR A 8 -11.60 -11.04 -18.88
C TYR A 8 -10.72 -10.11 -19.73
N PRO A 9 -10.26 -8.95 -19.19
CA PRO A 9 -10.44 -8.46 -17.81
C PRO A 9 -11.71 -7.61 -17.58
N ALA A 10 -12.47 -7.30 -18.62
CA ALA A 10 -13.64 -6.42 -18.56
C ALA A 10 -14.74 -6.87 -17.60
N ASN A 11 -14.98 -8.18 -17.47
CA ASN A 11 -15.93 -8.71 -16.49
C ASN A 11 -15.55 -8.37 -15.04
N LEU A 12 -14.28 -8.52 -14.67
CA LEU A 12 -13.77 -8.22 -13.34
C LEU A 12 -13.75 -6.71 -13.08
N LEU A 13 -13.22 -5.92 -14.01
CA LEU A 13 -13.12 -4.46 -13.85
C LEU A 13 -14.50 -3.78 -13.76
N THR A 14 -15.50 -4.36 -14.42
CA THR A 14 -16.91 -3.98 -14.25
C THR A 14 -17.39 -4.24 -12.83
N GLU A 15 -17.13 -5.41 -12.27
CA GLU A 15 -17.58 -5.74 -10.92
C GLU A 15 -16.88 -4.90 -9.85
N LEU A 16 -15.65 -4.46 -10.11
CA LEU A 16 -14.93 -3.49 -9.29
C LEU A 16 -15.40 -2.04 -9.48
N SER A 17 -16.29 -1.78 -10.46
CA SER A 17 -16.76 -0.43 -10.81
C SER A 17 -15.61 0.58 -11.00
N LEU A 18 -14.52 0.15 -11.65
CA LEU A 18 -13.25 0.88 -11.71
C LEU A 18 -13.40 2.31 -12.26
N ASN A 19 -14.13 2.47 -13.37
CA ASN A 19 -14.36 3.74 -14.06
C ASN A 19 -15.19 4.68 -13.19
N GLU A 20 -16.26 4.17 -12.56
CA GLU A 20 -17.10 4.97 -11.66
C GLU A 20 -16.31 5.44 -10.44
N GLU A 21 -15.53 4.53 -9.83
CA GLU A 21 -14.75 4.81 -8.63
C GLU A 21 -13.57 5.76 -8.87
N MET A 22 -12.97 5.71 -10.07
CA MET A 22 -11.81 6.53 -10.42
C MET A 22 -12.16 7.77 -11.25
N GLY A 23 -13.42 7.94 -11.66
CA GLY A 23 -13.83 9.00 -12.58
C GLY A 23 -13.13 8.91 -13.93
N THR A 24 -12.91 7.69 -14.43
CA THR A 24 -12.21 7.41 -15.69
C THR A 24 -13.15 6.79 -16.72
N ASN A 25 -12.72 6.73 -17.98
CA ASN A 25 -13.47 6.09 -19.07
C ASN A 25 -12.56 5.12 -19.84
N ILE A 26 -12.00 4.15 -19.12
CA ILE A 26 -11.13 3.14 -19.70
C ILE A 26 -11.97 2.12 -20.45
N ASP A 27 -11.54 1.79 -21.67
CA ASP A 27 -12.07 0.65 -22.40
C ASP A 27 -11.48 -0.65 -21.84
N TYR A 28 -12.26 -1.34 -21.00
CA TYR A 28 -11.78 -2.57 -20.35
C TYR A 28 -11.54 -3.74 -21.30
N GLU A 29 -12.09 -3.71 -22.52
CA GLU A 29 -11.87 -4.78 -23.50
C GLU A 29 -10.52 -4.59 -24.22
N ASN A 30 -9.94 -3.39 -24.16
CA ASN A 30 -8.71 -3.02 -24.86
C ASN A 30 -7.71 -2.32 -23.91
N LEU A 31 -7.41 -2.95 -22.77
CA LEU A 31 -6.35 -2.46 -21.89
C LEU A 31 -4.99 -2.49 -22.60
N SER A 32 -4.18 -1.44 -22.41
CA SER A 32 -2.77 -1.49 -22.78
C SER A 32 -2.01 -2.53 -21.94
N ALA A 33 -0.84 -2.95 -22.41
CA ALA A 33 0.02 -3.89 -21.68
C ALA A 33 0.36 -3.39 -20.27
N ASP A 34 0.63 -2.09 -20.12
CA ASP A 34 0.97 -1.47 -18.83
C ASP A 34 -0.23 -1.45 -17.85
N GLN A 35 -1.44 -1.24 -18.36
CA GLN A 35 -2.67 -1.31 -17.55
C GLN A 35 -3.00 -2.76 -17.14
N LEU A 36 -2.73 -3.74 -18.02
CA LEU A 36 -2.88 -5.15 -17.71
C LEU A 36 -1.86 -5.61 -16.65
N GLU A 37 -0.61 -5.15 -16.76
CA GLU A 37 0.40 -5.34 -15.72
C GLU A 37 -0.06 -4.71 -14.40
N GLY A 38 -0.66 -3.52 -14.46
CA GLY A 38 -1.31 -2.86 -13.34
C GLY A 38 -2.36 -3.74 -12.67
N LEU A 39 -3.26 -4.35 -13.44
CA LEU A 39 -4.26 -5.29 -12.91
C LEU A 39 -3.60 -6.49 -12.23
N ASN A 40 -2.58 -7.09 -12.85
CA ASN A 40 -1.86 -8.21 -12.27
C ASN A 40 -1.18 -7.83 -10.94
N TYR A 41 -0.56 -6.65 -10.89
CA TYR A 41 0.04 -6.11 -9.68
C TYR A 41 -1.01 -5.87 -8.58
N VAL A 42 -2.19 -5.33 -8.92
CA VAL A 42 -3.26 -5.15 -7.94
C VAL A 42 -3.76 -6.48 -7.39
N LEU A 43 -3.95 -7.48 -8.26
CA LEU A 43 -4.38 -8.81 -7.86
C LEU A 43 -3.34 -9.53 -6.98
N SER A 44 -2.04 -9.26 -7.14
CA SER A 44 -1.00 -9.91 -6.34
C SER A 44 -1.07 -9.56 -4.84
N TYR A 45 -1.83 -8.52 -4.45
CA TYR A 45 -2.05 -8.16 -3.04
C TYR A 45 -3.15 -8.97 -2.37
N LEU A 46 -3.94 -9.72 -3.12
CA LEU A 46 -4.84 -10.71 -2.54
C LEU A 46 -4.05 -11.89 -1.97
N THR A 47 -4.62 -12.60 -1.00
CA THR A 47 -4.06 -13.89 -0.58
C THR A 47 -3.99 -14.85 -1.77
N GLU A 48 -2.99 -15.74 -1.81
CA GLU A 48 -2.82 -16.74 -2.88
C GLU A 48 -4.12 -17.49 -3.20
N ARG A 49 -4.83 -17.94 -2.17
CA ARG A 49 -6.15 -18.58 -2.31
C ARG A 49 -7.14 -17.70 -3.07
N ASN A 50 -7.24 -16.42 -2.70
CA ASN A 50 -8.18 -15.50 -3.33
C ASN A 50 -7.75 -15.17 -4.77
N GLN A 51 -6.45 -15.06 -5.05
CA GLN A 51 -5.94 -14.88 -6.41
C GLN A 51 -6.37 -16.03 -7.33
N ILE A 52 -6.18 -17.28 -6.88
CA ILE A 52 -6.58 -18.48 -7.61
C ILE A 52 -8.08 -18.45 -7.90
N LEU A 53 -8.92 -18.16 -6.89
CA LEU A 53 -10.36 -18.14 -7.07
C LEU A 53 -10.83 -17.04 -8.03
N ILE A 54 -10.19 -15.86 -8.01
CA ILE A 54 -10.46 -14.79 -8.98
C ILE A 54 -10.11 -15.25 -10.40
N ARG A 55 -8.92 -15.83 -10.62
CA ARG A 55 -8.53 -16.34 -11.94
C ARG A 55 -9.48 -17.42 -12.44
N GLU A 56 -9.81 -18.40 -11.59
CA GLU A 56 -10.70 -19.49 -12.00
C GLU A 56 -12.09 -19.01 -12.40
N TYR A 57 -12.64 -18.03 -11.68
CA TYR A 57 -13.96 -17.52 -11.96
C TYR A 57 -14.01 -16.51 -13.12
N TYR A 58 -13.11 -15.51 -13.14
CA TYR A 58 -13.15 -14.43 -14.13
C TYR A 58 -12.38 -14.74 -15.40
N GLU A 59 -11.19 -15.34 -15.29
CA GLU A 59 -10.28 -15.58 -16.40
C GLU A 59 -10.55 -16.93 -17.08
N ASN A 60 -10.74 -18.00 -16.29
CA ASN A 60 -11.03 -19.35 -16.81
C ASN A 60 -12.53 -19.62 -16.98
N TYR A 61 -13.38 -18.64 -16.66
CA TYR A 61 -14.84 -18.68 -16.81
C TYR A 61 -15.54 -19.87 -16.12
N LYS A 62 -14.93 -20.45 -15.07
CA LYS A 62 -15.56 -21.54 -14.31
C LYS A 62 -16.73 -21.00 -13.50
N SER A 63 -17.84 -21.74 -13.50
CA SER A 63 -18.93 -21.49 -12.57
C SER A 63 -18.47 -21.72 -11.13
N ARG A 64 -19.13 -21.07 -10.16
CA ARG A 64 -18.85 -21.30 -8.73
C ARG A 64 -18.96 -22.77 -8.34
N ARG A 65 -19.85 -23.53 -8.98
CA ARG A 65 -20.00 -24.98 -8.80
C ARG A 65 -18.77 -25.75 -9.29
N GLN A 66 -18.26 -25.45 -10.48
CA GLN A 66 -17.05 -26.10 -11.01
C GLN A 66 -15.82 -25.81 -10.12
N VAL A 67 -15.68 -24.57 -9.65
CA VAL A 67 -14.63 -24.19 -8.70
C VAL A 67 -14.80 -24.94 -7.36
N ALA A 68 -16.03 -25.04 -6.87
CA ALA A 68 -16.35 -25.77 -5.64
C ALA A 68 -15.98 -27.26 -5.74
N GLU A 69 -16.31 -27.91 -6.84
CA GLU A 69 -15.96 -29.30 -7.12
C GLU A 69 -14.43 -29.51 -7.20
N GLN A 70 -13.72 -28.64 -7.92
CA GLN A 70 -12.26 -28.73 -8.11
C GLN A 70 -11.46 -28.55 -6.81
N TYR A 71 -11.88 -27.61 -5.94
CA TYR A 71 -11.15 -27.28 -4.71
C TYR A 71 -11.76 -27.90 -3.45
N HIS A 72 -12.72 -28.83 -3.62
CA HIS A 72 -13.44 -29.48 -2.51
C HIS A 72 -14.05 -28.49 -1.51
N LEU A 73 -14.63 -27.41 -2.03
CA LEU A 73 -15.33 -26.37 -1.27
C LEU A 73 -16.83 -26.49 -1.51
N THR A 74 -17.64 -25.83 -0.67
CA THR A 74 -19.05 -25.60 -1.00
C THR A 74 -19.18 -24.40 -1.94
N GLU A 75 -20.20 -24.38 -2.80
CA GLU A 75 -20.44 -23.23 -3.69
C GLU A 75 -20.60 -21.92 -2.91
N ASN A 76 -21.26 -21.97 -1.76
CA ASN A 76 -21.42 -20.80 -0.89
C ASN A 76 -20.07 -20.31 -0.35
N ARG A 77 -19.14 -21.23 -0.04
CA ARG A 77 -17.79 -20.85 0.39
C ARG A 77 -17.01 -20.17 -0.72
N VAL A 78 -17.09 -20.67 -1.96
CA VAL A 78 -16.49 -20.03 -3.14
C VAL A 78 -17.05 -18.62 -3.31
N ARG A 79 -18.38 -18.45 -3.25
CA ARG A 79 -19.04 -17.13 -3.31
C ARG A 79 -18.51 -16.18 -2.24
N GLN A 80 -18.43 -16.62 -0.98
CA GLN A 80 -17.91 -15.78 0.12
C GLN A 80 -16.45 -15.36 -0.12
N CYS A 81 -15.60 -16.26 -0.61
CA CYS A 81 -14.20 -15.95 -0.88
C CYS A 81 -14.06 -14.94 -2.04
N ILE A 82 -14.83 -15.09 -3.13
CA ILE A 82 -14.85 -14.13 -4.24
C ILE A 82 -15.34 -12.77 -3.74
N SER A 83 -16.49 -12.72 -3.05
CA SER A 83 -17.02 -11.46 -2.50
C SER A 83 -16.03 -10.77 -1.55
N ARG A 84 -15.32 -11.54 -0.73
CA ARG A 84 -14.27 -11.00 0.14
C ARG A 84 -13.09 -10.45 -0.66
N ALA A 85 -12.63 -11.15 -1.69
CA ALA A 85 -11.55 -10.68 -2.54
C ALA A 85 -11.90 -9.36 -3.24
N LEU A 86 -13.12 -9.26 -3.81
CA LEU A 86 -13.61 -8.00 -4.39
C LEU A 86 -13.71 -6.88 -3.34
N GLY A 87 -14.18 -7.21 -2.14
CA GLY A 87 -14.24 -6.28 -1.01
C GLY A 87 -12.85 -5.78 -0.58
N ASP A 88 -11.85 -6.67 -0.52
CA ASP A 88 -10.47 -6.33 -0.19
C ASP A 88 -9.86 -5.38 -1.26
N LEU A 89 -10.14 -5.63 -2.55
CA LEU A 89 -9.72 -4.75 -3.65
C LEU A 89 -10.41 -3.38 -3.56
N ASN A 90 -11.74 -3.35 -3.41
CA ASN A 90 -12.52 -2.12 -3.31
C ASN A 90 -12.21 -1.31 -2.04
N GLY A 91 -11.74 -1.97 -0.98
CA GLY A 91 -11.28 -1.34 0.26
C GLY A 91 -9.99 -0.54 0.09
N ASN A 92 -9.24 -0.73 -1.00
CA ASN A 92 -8.02 0.00 -1.28
C ASN A 92 -8.02 0.62 -2.70
N ARG A 93 -8.96 1.55 -2.91
CA ARG A 93 -9.16 2.25 -4.20
C ARG A 93 -7.91 2.92 -4.75
N ARG A 94 -6.95 3.29 -3.91
CA ARG A 94 -5.67 3.88 -4.36
C ARG A 94 -4.87 2.93 -5.26
N MET A 95 -5.07 1.61 -5.11
CA MET A 95 -4.46 0.62 -5.98
C MET A 95 -4.99 0.68 -7.41
N PHE A 96 -6.19 1.20 -7.63
CA PHE A 96 -6.76 1.35 -8.97
C PHE A 96 -5.96 2.29 -9.85
N ALA A 97 -5.18 3.22 -9.28
CA ALA A 97 -4.26 4.05 -10.06
C ALA A 97 -3.23 3.24 -10.86
N TYR A 98 -2.81 2.06 -10.36
CA TYR A 98 -1.92 1.16 -11.11
C TYR A 98 -2.59 0.57 -12.34
N ILE A 99 -3.92 0.40 -12.31
CA ILE A 99 -4.69 -0.07 -13.47
C ILE A 99 -4.99 1.11 -14.39
N THR A 100 -5.46 2.23 -13.85
CA THR A 100 -5.97 3.32 -14.68
C THR A 100 -4.87 4.07 -15.41
N LYS A 101 -3.76 4.34 -14.72
CA LYS A 101 -2.59 5.03 -15.30
C LYS A 101 -1.62 4.06 -15.97
N GLY A 102 -1.72 2.76 -15.68
CA GLY A 102 -0.70 1.76 -16.01
C GLY A 102 0.33 1.59 -14.89
N TYR A 103 0.93 0.41 -14.79
CA TYR A 103 1.84 0.05 -13.71
C TYR A 103 3.11 0.90 -13.73
N CYS A 104 3.86 0.85 -14.83
CA CYS A 104 5.13 1.55 -15.02
C CYS A 104 4.92 3.06 -14.87
N ALA A 105 3.93 3.61 -15.58
CA ALA A 105 3.64 5.04 -15.52
C ALA A 105 3.26 5.49 -14.09
N ASN A 106 2.48 4.71 -13.36
CA ASN A 106 2.12 5.05 -11.98
C ASN A 106 3.31 4.90 -11.01
N VAL A 107 4.18 3.90 -11.20
CA VAL A 107 5.41 3.72 -10.41
C VAL A 107 6.37 4.88 -10.65
N GLU A 108 6.59 5.29 -11.89
CA GLU A 108 7.43 6.44 -12.24
C GLU A 108 6.88 7.72 -11.60
N TYR A 109 5.58 7.97 -11.77
CA TYR A 109 4.90 9.12 -11.15
C TYR A 109 5.06 9.13 -9.63
N LEU A 110 4.81 8.00 -8.95
CA LEU A 110 4.92 7.92 -7.49
C LEU A 110 6.37 8.05 -7.00
N THR A 111 7.33 7.52 -7.76
CA THR A 111 8.76 7.68 -7.46
C THR A 111 9.18 9.14 -7.52
N HIS A 112 8.79 9.84 -8.59
CA HIS A 112 9.04 11.28 -8.73
C HIS A 112 8.38 12.07 -7.60
N GLN A 113 7.09 11.81 -7.34
CA GLN A 113 6.36 12.45 -6.27
C GLN A 113 7.00 12.20 -4.90
N LEU A 114 7.44 10.98 -4.60
CA LEU A 114 8.13 10.67 -3.37
C LEU A 114 9.43 11.48 -3.23
N ALA A 115 10.23 11.55 -4.30
CA ALA A 115 11.47 12.30 -4.28
C ALA A 115 11.24 13.81 -4.05
N GLU A 116 10.18 14.38 -4.64
CA GLU A 116 9.79 15.78 -4.44
C GLU A 116 9.34 16.03 -3.01
N GLU A 117 8.41 15.23 -2.49
CA GLU A 117 7.85 15.38 -1.14
C GLU A 117 8.95 15.20 -0.07
N GLU A 118 9.84 14.23 -0.25
CA GLU A 118 10.98 14.03 0.65
C GLU A 118 11.98 15.20 0.55
N THR A 119 12.15 15.80 -0.62
CA THR A 119 12.99 17.01 -0.77
C THR A 119 12.42 18.20 -0.01
N ILE A 120 11.12 18.44 -0.11
CA ILE A 120 10.44 19.50 0.64
C ILE A 120 10.56 19.25 2.14
N TYR A 121 10.34 18.01 2.58
CA TYR A 121 10.46 17.61 3.98
C TYR A 121 11.86 17.89 4.52
N ARG A 122 12.90 17.51 3.77
CA ARG A 122 14.31 17.74 4.13
C ARG A 122 14.63 19.22 4.28
N GLN A 123 14.17 20.05 3.35
CA GLN A 123 14.37 21.50 3.42
C GLN A 123 13.71 22.10 4.66
N ARG A 124 12.46 21.70 4.96
CA ARG A 124 11.72 22.17 6.14
C ARG A 124 12.35 21.75 7.46
N ARG A 125 12.95 20.56 7.51
CA ARG A 125 13.60 20.02 8.72
C ARG A 125 15.10 20.33 8.82
N GLY A 126 15.67 21.06 7.86
CA GLY A 126 17.09 21.41 7.87
C GLY A 126 18.01 20.19 7.72
N ILE A 127 17.58 19.17 6.96
CA ILE A 127 18.33 17.92 6.77
C ILE A 127 19.47 18.18 5.79
N CYS A 128 20.68 18.32 6.34
CA CYS A 128 21.89 18.70 5.61
C CYS A 128 22.68 17.48 5.11
N GLY A 129 22.41 17.03 3.89
CA GLY A 129 23.23 16.02 3.19
C GLY A 129 23.17 14.61 3.80
N SER A 130 24.00 13.70 3.27
CA SER A 130 24.02 12.28 3.65
C SER A 130 24.45 12.02 5.09
N GLU A 131 25.24 12.92 5.68
CA GLU A 131 25.74 12.79 7.06
C GLU A 131 24.66 13.07 8.11
N HIS A 132 23.53 13.64 7.70
CA HIS A 132 22.43 13.93 8.63
C HIS A 132 21.84 12.65 9.21
N LEU A 133 21.52 12.67 10.51
CA LEU A 133 20.94 11.54 11.29
C LEU A 133 19.80 10.80 10.56
N PHE A 134 18.97 11.53 9.82
CA PHE A 134 17.88 10.99 9.01
C PHE A 134 18.30 9.84 8.07
N TYR A 135 19.52 9.88 7.53
CA TYR A 135 20.07 8.86 6.63
C TYR A 135 20.91 7.81 7.33
N GLN A 136 21.16 7.99 8.62
CA GLN A 136 22.03 7.12 9.39
C GLN A 136 21.27 5.88 9.91
N ASP A 137 22.05 4.95 10.47
CA ASP A 137 21.51 3.79 11.16
C ASP A 137 20.74 4.22 12.43
N ILE A 138 19.71 3.46 12.78
CA ILE A 138 18.95 3.65 14.03
C ILE A 138 19.85 3.69 15.28
N TYR A 139 21.04 3.08 15.27
CA TYR A 139 21.98 3.12 16.40
C TYR A 139 22.40 4.54 16.79
N GLU A 140 22.39 5.50 15.86
CA GLU A 140 22.71 6.90 16.16
C GLU A 140 21.66 7.55 17.10
N LEU A 141 20.44 7.03 17.16
CA LEU A 141 19.38 7.54 18.05
C LEU A 141 19.61 7.20 19.54
N SER A 142 20.63 6.43 19.88
CA SER A 142 20.99 6.02 21.25
C SER A 142 19.82 5.49 22.11
N PHE A 143 18.89 4.74 21.53
CA PHE A 143 17.79 4.10 22.25
C PHE A 143 18.26 3.01 23.24
N PRO A 144 17.42 2.63 24.23
CA PRO A 144 17.67 1.43 25.02
C PRO A 144 17.72 0.16 24.16
N THR A 145 18.57 -0.81 24.54
CA THR A 145 18.74 -2.11 23.85
C THR A 145 17.43 -2.82 23.53
N ARG A 146 16.41 -2.69 24.38
CA ARG A 146 15.08 -3.24 24.15
C ARG A 146 14.44 -2.72 22.86
N ILE A 147 14.52 -1.42 22.61
CA ILE A 147 13.97 -0.78 21.41
C ILE A 147 14.74 -1.27 20.19
N TYR A 148 16.07 -1.25 20.25
CA TYR A 148 16.91 -1.72 19.14
C TYR A 148 16.64 -3.15 18.72
N ARG A 149 16.51 -4.06 19.68
CA ARG A 149 16.18 -5.46 19.38
C ARG A 149 14.84 -5.56 18.66
N ALA A 150 13.84 -4.79 19.10
CA ALA A 150 12.54 -4.77 18.44
C ALA A 150 12.63 -4.20 17.02
N LEU A 151 13.32 -3.07 16.81
CA LEU A 151 13.49 -2.47 15.48
C LEU A 151 14.20 -3.44 14.51
N LYS A 152 15.30 -4.07 14.95
CA LYS A 152 16.05 -5.05 14.16
C LYS A 152 15.21 -6.27 13.76
N ILE A 153 14.40 -6.80 14.68
CA ILE A 153 13.48 -7.93 14.38
C ILE A 153 12.44 -7.55 13.32
N ASN A 154 12.06 -6.28 13.25
CA ASN A 154 11.11 -5.77 12.26
C ASN A 154 11.80 -5.21 11.00
N GLN A 155 13.10 -5.47 10.83
CA GLN A 155 13.91 -5.03 9.68
C GLN A 155 13.85 -3.51 9.47
N ILE A 156 13.93 -2.76 10.56
CA ILE A 156 14.09 -1.31 10.55
C ILE A 156 15.55 -1.04 10.88
N HIS A 157 16.27 -0.45 9.93
CA HIS A 157 17.71 -0.25 9.97
C HIS A 157 18.09 1.22 9.96
N THR A 158 17.34 2.05 9.25
CA THR A 158 17.64 3.49 9.15
C THR A 158 16.64 4.36 9.91
N VAL A 159 17.05 5.57 10.26
CA VAL A 159 16.18 6.57 10.89
C VAL A 159 15.01 6.95 9.96
N ARG A 160 15.25 7.10 8.65
CA ARG A 160 14.20 7.30 7.64
C ARG A 160 13.14 6.19 7.68
N GLU A 161 13.55 4.92 7.70
CA GLU A 161 12.63 3.79 7.79
C GLU A 161 11.81 3.82 9.10
N LEU A 162 12.45 4.15 10.22
CA LEU A 162 11.78 4.27 11.51
C LEU A 162 10.72 5.37 11.48
N LEU A 163 11.05 6.54 10.93
CA LEU A 163 10.11 7.65 10.78
C LEU A 163 8.89 7.23 9.95
N ILE A 164 9.11 6.65 8.78
CA ILE A 164 8.05 6.18 7.87
C ILE A 164 7.18 5.15 8.57
N ARG A 165 7.77 4.12 9.20
CA ARG A 165 7.02 3.08 9.91
C ARG A 165 6.17 3.63 11.05
N THR A 166 6.71 4.60 11.78
CA THR A 166 6.03 5.27 12.89
C THR A 166 4.85 6.09 12.37
N CYS A 167 5.07 6.94 11.36
CA CYS A 167 4.02 7.78 10.76
C CYS A 167 2.95 6.96 10.03
N ALA A 168 3.29 5.79 9.49
CA ALA A 168 2.33 4.87 8.88
C ALA A 168 1.37 4.22 9.90
N GLY A 169 1.60 4.38 11.21
CA GLY A 169 0.87 3.67 12.26
C GLY A 169 1.09 2.16 12.23
N CYS A 170 2.20 1.70 11.63
CA CYS A 170 2.47 0.28 11.51
C CYS A 170 2.78 -0.34 12.87
N ARG A 171 2.19 -1.49 13.17
CA ARG A 171 2.51 -2.25 14.37
C ARG A 171 3.93 -2.80 14.28
N ILE A 172 4.83 -2.26 15.09
CA ILE A 172 6.17 -2.82 15.31
C ILE A 172 6.07 -3.88 16.41
N ARG A 173 6.37 -5.14 16.07
CA ARG A 173 6.32 -6.25 17.04
C ARG A 173 7.32 -6.00 18.17
N ASN A 174 6.96 -6.43 19.39
CA ASN A 174 7.78 -6.31 20.60
C ASN A 174 8.05 -4.88 21.11
N LEU A 175 7.35 -3.87 20.57
CA LEU A 175 7.30 -2.52 21.14
C LEU A 175 6.00 -2.30 21.93
N GLY A 176 6.14 -2.01 23.21
CA GLY A 176 5.04 -1.54 24.06
C GLY A 176 4.91 -0.01 24.00
N ASP A 177 3.87 0.54 24.62
CA ASP A 177 3.51 1.95 24.45
C ASP A 177 4.55 2.92 25.02
N ILE A 178 5.22 2.55 26.12
CA ILE A 178 6.36 3.32 26.66
C ILE A 178 7.48 3.45 25.63
N SER A 179 7.83 2.35 24.96
CA SER A 179 8.88 2.37 23.94
C SER A 179 8.47 3.15 22.68
N LYS A 180 7.19 3.14 22.32
CA LYS A 180 6.68 3.97 21.23
C LYS A 180 6.75 5.46 21.59
N ALA A 181 6.36 5.82 22.81
CA ALA A 181 6.46 7.20 23.29
C ALA A 181 7.92 7.70 23.26
N GLN A 182 8.87 6.86 23.70
CA GLN A 182 10.31 7.19 23.61
C GLN A 182 10.79 7.38 22.17
N ILE A 183 10.30 6.59 21.21
CA ILE A 183 10.63 6.78 19.78
C ILE A 183 10.07 8.12 19.30
N LEU A 184 8.80 8.43 19.60
CA LEU A 184 8.18 9.69 19.18
C LEU A 184 8.90 10.89 19.77
N GLU A 185 9.16 10.88 21.08
CA GLU A 185 9.91 11.92 21.78
C GLU A 185 11.28 12.14 21.13
N LYS A 186 12.02 11.06 20.88
CA LYS A 186 13.34 11.17 20.26
C LYS A 186 13.26 11.72 18.83
N LEU A 187 12.33 11.24 17.99
CA LEU A 187 12.16 11.77 16.64
C LEU A 187 11.75 13.26 16.64
N THR A 188 10.96 13.69 17.62
CA THR A 188 10.58 15.10 17.79
C THR A 188 11.77 15.95 18.27
N MET A 189 12.54 15.46 19.24
CA MET A 189 13.75 16.14 19.74
C MET A 189 14.80 16.37 18.65
N GLU A 190 14.93 15.41 17.73
CA GLU A 190 15.84 15.49 16.58
C GLU A 190 15.25 16.28 15.39
N ASN A 191 14.13 16.98 15.59
CA ASN A 191 13.40 17.73 14.56
C ASN A 191 13.03 16.89 13.32
N LEU A 192 12.76 15.60 13.49
CA LEU A 192 12.31 14.72 12.40
C LEU A 192 10.78 14.56 12.39
N LEU A 193 10.14 14.63 13.56
CA LEU A 193 8.70 14.55 13.69
C LEU A 193 8.13 15.89 14.21
N PRO A 194 7.09 16.46 13.58
CA PRO A 194 6.40 17.63 14.14
C PRO A 194 5.80 17.33 15.51
N VAL A 195 5.85 18.29 16.44
CA VAL A 195 5.39 18.13 17.85
C VAL A 195 3.92 17.70 17.93
N HIS A 196 3.08 18.22 17.04
CA HIS A 196 1.64 17.95 17.00
C HIS A 196 1.24 17.02 15.84
N PHE A 197 2.16 16.16 15.38
CA PHE A 197 1.85 15.24 14.30
C PHE A 197 0.87 14.14 14.75
N GLU A 198 -0.32 14.11 14.16
CA GLU A 198 -1.29 13.05 14.38
C GLU A 198 -1.00 11.84 13.48
N ILE A 199 -0.80 10.67 14.11
CA ILE A 199 -0.56 9.43 13.39
C ILE A 199 -1.90 8.83 12.98
N GLU A 200 -2.21 8.95 11.70
CA GLU A 200 -3.34 8.28 11.06
C GLU A 200 -2.87 6.98 10.38
N PRO A 201 -3.24 5.80 10.90
CA PRO A 201 -2.76 4.53 10.35
C PRO A 201 -3.17 4.34 8.88
N LEU A 202 -2.18 4.03 8.04
CA LEU A 202 -2.43 3.73 6.63
C LEU A 202 -2.84 2.26 6.45
N PRO A 203 -3.67 1.94 5.44
CA PRO A 203 -4.05 0.55 5.17
C PRO A 203 -2.83 -0.35 4.97
N ALA A 204 -2.82 -1.49 5.66
CA ALA A 204 -1.75 -2.48 5.55
C ALA A 204 -1.65 -3.16 4.16
N SER A 205 -2.67 -2.98 3.31
CA SER A 205 -2.67 -3.38 1.91
C SER A 205 -2.13 -2.30 0.95
N LEU A 206 -1.88 -1.07 1.42
CA LEU A 206 -1.39 0.00 0.57
C LEU A 206 0.07 -0.27 0.15
N PRO A 207 0.45 -0.16 -1.13
CA PRO A 207 1.83 -0.36 -1.55
C PRO A 207 2.83 0.57 -0.86
N GLN A 208 4.08 0.13 -0.72
CA GLN A 208 5.10 0.89 0.00
C GLN A 208 5.32 2.29 -0.60
N LEU A 209 5.46 2.42 -1.92
CA LEU A 209 5.62 3.71 -2.59
C LEU A 209 4.48 4.69 -2.27
N ASN A 210 3.23 4.22 -2.29
CA ASN A 210 2.08 5.05 -1.92
C ASN A 210 2.15 5.50 -0.45
N ARG A 211 2.54 4.59 0.47
CA ARG A 211 2.67 4.93 1.88
C ARG A 211 3.72 6.00 2.09
N GLU A 212 4.91 5.81 1.52
CA GLU A 212 6.03 6.76 1.70
C GLU A 212 5.66 8.14 1.16
N ALA A 213 5.13 8.22 -0.07
CA ALA A 213 4.73 9.48 -0.69
C ALA A 213 3.66 10.21 0.14
N GLU A 214 2.68 9.48 0.67
CA GLU A 214 1.64 10.07 1.52
C GLU A 214 2.19 10.53 2.87
N ILE A 215 3.08 9.77 3.49
CA ILE A 215 3.68 10.14 4.79
C ILE A 215 4.44 11.44 4.66
N PHE A 216 5.30 11.58 3.65
CA PHE A 216 6.03 12.84 3.45
C PHE A 216 5.08 13.99 3.11
N ARG A 217 4.04 13.77 2.30
CA ARG A 217 3.01 14.80 2.07
C ARG A 217 2.33 15.24 3.37
N LYS A 218 1.99 14.31 4.27
CA LYS A 218 1.41 14.63 5.58
C LYS A 218 2.40 15.38 6.45
N LEU A 219 3.65 14.94 6.53
CA LEU A 219 4.72 15.63 7.28
C LEU A 219 4.96 17.05 6.75
N ASN A 220 4.80 17.27 5.44
CA ASN A 220 4.87 18.58 4.79
C ASN A 220 3.60 19.43 4.99
N SER A 221 2.49 18.85 5.43
CA SER A 221 1.26 19.62 5.71
C SER A 221 1.21 20.19 7.12
N CYS A 222 2.05 19.70 8.03
CA CYS A 222 2.16 20.23 9.38
C CYS A 222 3.09 21.43 9.42
N ASP A 223 2.66 22.48 10.12
CA ASP A 223 3.51 23.62 10.46
C ASP A 223 4.66 23.19 11.40
N ILE A 224 5.76 23.96 11.36
CA ILE A 224 6.97 23.71 12.17
C ILE A 224 6.74 24.16 13.61
#